data_AF-A0A2E5KMB5-F1
#
_entry.id   AF-A0A2E5KMB5-F1
#
_cell.length_a   1.000
_cell.length_b   1.000
_cell.length_c   1.000
_cell.angle_alpha   90.00
_cell.angle_beta   90.00
_cell.angle_gamma   90.00
#
_symmetry.space_group_name_H-M   'P 1'
#
loop_
_entity.id
_entity.type
_entity.pdbx_description
1 polymer ?
#
loop_
_entity_poly.entity_id
_entity_poly.type
_entity_poly.pdbx_seq_one_letter_code
_entity_poly.pdbx_strand_id
1 'polypeptide(L)'
;MSFIHNGNARAYPLRLLLWHEIVNETIGGVPVLISYCPLCNLGVVYDRRVGDQTLTFGNSGRLRHYDMVMYDHQTESWWQQFTGTALMGDLAGAEMKPLPSRVESLTLFRERAPDGQVLISSALGLRPYGKTPYVGMDDPKARMRTRFPYKRPIGVFGIDRLDIVGDEAWMVSLLKERKRIEYGDFILTWTAGQNSIHDKRVIAENRDVGNVIVQRRTADGLVDVQHDVAFSFAFVAMVPGGKIHTVFID
;
A
#
# COMPACT_ATOMS: atom_id res chain seq x y z
N MET A 1 -4.83 -1.05 6.56
CA MET A 1 -5.20 0.04 5.65
C MET A 1 -6.43 0.74 6.18
N SER A 2 -6.57 2.02 5.92
CA SER A 2 -7.77 2.80 6.23
C SER A 2 -8.05 3.81 5.14
N PHE A 3 -9.33 4.12 4.97
CA PHE A 3 -9.83 5.07 4.00
C PHE A 3 -10.96 5.87 4.65
N ILE A 4 -10.95 7.18 4.45
CA ILE A 4 -11.99 8.08 4.97
C ILE A 4 -12.47 8.95 3.83
N HIS A 5 -13.78 8.96 3.60
CA HIS A 5 -14.40 9.80 2.59
C HIS A 5 -15.79 10.26 3.03
N ASN A 6 -16.09 11.55 2.88
CA ASN A 6 -17.37 12.15 3.27
C ASN A 6 -17.85 11.72 4.67
N GLY A 7 -16.98 11.83 5.67
CA GLY A 7 -17.26 11.44 7.06
C GLY A 7 -17.36 9.93 7.31
N ASN A 8 -17.24 9.08 6.29
CA ASN A 8 -17.30 7.63 6.42
C ASN A 8 -15.89 7.06 6.49
N ALA A 9 -15.52 6.54 7.66
CA ALA A 9 -14.22 5.90 7.89
C ALA A 9 -14.33 4.37 7.84
N ARG A 10 -13.38 3.74 7.17
CA ARG A 10 -13.21 2.28 7.09
C ARG A 10 -11.77 1.91 7.38
N ALA A 11 -11.58 0.81 8.10
CA ALA A 11 -10.30 0.14 8.24
C ALA A 11 -10.38 -1.31 7.79
N TYR A 12 -9.38 -1.71 7.01
CA TYR A 12 -9.19 -3.04 6.46
C TYR A 12 -7.91 -3.61 7.07
N PRO A 13 -8.03 -4.51 8.07
CA PRO A 13 -6.87 -5.10 8.71
C PRO A 13 -6.01 -5.86 7.71
N LEU A 14 -4.70 -5.57 7.65
CA LEU A 14 -3.78 -6.29 6.77
C LEU A 14 -3.78 -7.80 7.03
N ARG A 15 -4.05 -8.23 8.27
CA ARG A 15 -4.20 -9.66 8.61
C ARG A 15 -5.33 -10.37 7.86
N LEU A 16 -6.31 -9.63 7.32
CA LEU A 16 -7.37 -10.15 6.47
C LEU A 16 -7.00 -9.97 5.00
N LEU A 17 -6.55 -8.78 4.62
CA LEU A 17 -6.15 -8.48 3.24
C LEU A 17 -4.99 -9.34 2.75
N LEU A 18 -4.13 -9.82 3.63
CA LEU A 18 -3.08 -10.79 3.34
C LEU A 18 -3.60 -12.09 2.70
N TRP A 19 -4.86 -12.45 2.95
CA TRP A 19 -5.46 -13.70 2.49
C TRP A 19 -6.48 -13.50 1.36
N HIS A 20 -7.04 -12.30 1.25
CA HIS A 20 -8.16 -12.00 0.35
C HIS A 20 -7.85 -10.93 -0.68
N GLU A 21 -6.87 -10.08 -0.40
CA GLU A 21 -6.19 -9.11 -1.30
C GLU A 21 -7.05 -8.02 -1.95
N ILE A 22 -8.37 -8.20 -2.06
CA ILE A 22 -9.30 -7.32 -2.77
C ILE A 22 -10.60 -7.15 -1.98
N VAL A 23 -11.06 -5.91 -1.86
CA VAL A 23 -12.40 -5.55 -1.37
C VAL A 23 -13.03 -4.56 -2.35
N ASN A 24 -14.22 -4.89 -2.85
CA ASN A 24 -15.06 -3.96 -3.61
C ASN A 24 -16.13 -3.41 -2.65
N GLU A 25 -16.10 -2.11 -2.37
CA GLU A 25 -17.05 -1.46 -1.45
C GLU A 25 -17.52 -0.12 -2.03
N THR A 26 -18.57 0.46 -1.45
CA THR A 26 -18.95 1.87 -1.65
C THR A 26 -18.86 2.60 -0.32
N ILE A 27 -18.04 3.65 -0.24
CA ILE A 27 -17.75 4.38 1.00
C ILE A 27 -18.00 5.86 0.75
N GLY A 28 -18.87 6.48 1.56
CA GLY A 28 -19.21 7.90 1.40
C GLY A 28 -19.76 8.25 0.02
N GLY A 29 -20.41 7.30 -0.66
CA GLY A 29 -20.95 7.45 -2.02
C GLY A 29 -19.97 7.14 -3.16
N VAL A 30 -18.70 6.85 -2.87
CA VAL A 30 -17.70 6.52 -3.89
C VAL A 30 -17.51 5.00 -3.96
N PRO A 31 -17.68 4.36 -5.12
CA PRO A 31 -17.30 2.97 -5.31
C PRO A 31 -15.78 2.85 -5.32
N VAL A 32 -15.23 2.11 -4.35
CA VAL A 32 -13.79 1.95 -4.18
C VAL A 32 -13.35 0.50 -4.34
N LEU A 33 -12.15 0.34 -4.86
CA LEU A 33 -11.36 -0.87 -4.78
C LEU A 33 -10.31 -0.67 -3.69
N ILE A 34 -10.37 -1.46 -2.62
CA ILE A 34 -9.27 -1.60 -1.65
C ILE A 34 -8.47 -2.82 -2.06
N SER A 35 -7.16 -2.68 -2.25
CA SER A 35 -6.31 -3.82 -2.57
C SER A 35 -5.00 -3.81 -1.81
N TYR A 36 -4.49 -5.01 -1.51
CA TYR A 36 -3.20 -5.20 -0.88
C TYR A 36 -2.43 -6.34 -1.54
N CYS A 37 -1.28 -6.03 -2.13
CA CYS A 37 -0.32 -7.01 -2.62
C CYS A 37 0.69 -7.34 -1.50
N PRO A 38 0.65 -8.55 -0.92
CA PRO A 38 1.57 -8.93 0.14
C PRO A 38 3.02 -9.10 -0.34
N LEU A 39 3.23 -9.45 -1.61
CA LEU A 39 4.59 -9.56 -2.14
C LEU A 39 5.29 -8.21 -2.27
N CYS A 40 4.53 -7.15 -2.58
CA CYS A 40 5.02 -5.79 -2.72
C CYS A 40 4.94 -4.98 -1.43
N ASN A 41 4.31 -5.53 -0.37
CA ASN A 41 3.91 -4.80 0.84
C ASN A 41 3.12 -3.53 0.51
N LEU A 42 2.32 -3.55 -0.55
CA LEU A 42 1.64 -2.38 -1.08
C LEU A 42 0.14 -2.46 -0.81
N GLY A 43 -0.42 -1.42 -0.21
CA GLY A 43 -1.86 -1.23 -0.10
C GLY A 43 -2.30 0.00 -0.87
N VAL A 44 -3.28 -0.16 -1.77
CA VAL A 44 -3.82 0.92 -2.62
C VAL A 44 -5.34 1.01 -2.50
N VAL A 45 -5.86 2.22 -2.72
CA VAL A 45 -7.28 2.47 -2.88
C VAL A 45 -7.52 3.21 -4.18
N TYR A 46 -8.44 2.70 -5.00
CA TYR A 46 -8.83 3.32 -6.26
C TYR A 46 -10.32 3.65 -6.27
N ASP A 47 -10.68 4.71 -6.99
CA ASP A 47 -12.03 4.86 -7.53
C ASP A 47 -12.19 3.86 -8.67
N ARG A 48 -13.11 2.90 -8.53
CA ARG A 48 -13.30 1.83 -9.51
C ARG A 48 -14.25 2.21 -10.66
N ARG A 49 -14.53 3.52 -10.82
CA ARG A 49 -15.21 4.06 -11.99
C ARG A 49 -14.20 4.31 -13.10
N VAL A 50 -14.42 3.69 -14.25
CA VAL A 50 -13.61 3.87 -15.47
C VAL A 50 -14.58 4.16 -16.61
N GLY A 51 -14.47 5.36 -17.20
CA GLY A 51 -15.46 5.85 -18.15
C GLY A 51 -16.84 5.97 -17.50
N ASP A 52 -17.84 5.35 -18.12
CA ASP A 52 -19.23 5.28 -17.65
C ASP A 52 -19.54 4.03 -16.80
N GLN A 53 -18.55 3.16 -16.57
CA GLN A 53 -18.72 1.90 -15.87
C GLN A 53 -18.17 1.95 -14.45
N THR A 54 -18.82 1.22 -13.56
CA THR A 54 -18.31 0.91 -12.22
C THR A 54 -17.84 -0.54 -12.22
N LEU A 55 -16.53 -0.74 -12.18
CA LEU A 55 -15.90 -2.05 -12.31
C LEU A 55 -15.88 -2.82 -10.99
N THR A 56 -16.02 -4.13 -11.03
CA THR A 56 -15.84 -5.03 -9.88
C THR A 56 -14.62 -5.88 -10.13
N PHE A 57 -13.70 -5.94 -9.18
CA PHE A 57 -12.42 -6.62 -9.35
C PHE A 57 -12.35 -7.96 -8.64
N GLY A 58 -11.65 -8.90 -9.26
CA GLY A 58 -11.22 -10.17 -8.69
C GLY A 58 -9.71 -10.37 -8.82
N ASN A 59 -9.20 -11.37 -8.09
CA ASN A 59 -7.79 -11.73 -8.13
C ASN A 59 -7.58 -12.81 -9.20
N SER A 60 -6.67 -12.56 -10.16
CA SER A 60 -6.38 -13.52 -11.24
C SER A 60 -5.46 -14.68 -10.81
N GLY A 61 -4.81 -14.57 -9.65
CA GLY A 61 -3.72 -15.46 -9.22
C GLY A 61 -2.42 -15.28 -10.01
N ARG A 62 -2.34 -14.28 -10.89
CA ARG A 62 -1.15 -13.97 -11.72
C ARG A 62 -0.37 -12.81 -11.14
N LEU A 63 0.91 -12.76 -11.49
CA LEU A 63 1.84 -11.73 -11.05
C LEU A 63 2.58 -11.15 -12.25
N ARG A 64 2.83 -9.84 -12.22
CA ARG A 64 3.74 -9.13 -13.13
C ARG A 64 4.65 -8.24 -12.28
N HIS A 65 5.97 -8.39 -12.44
CA HIS A 65 6.97 -7.77 -11.56
C HIS A 65 6.77 -8.09 -10.07
N TYR A 66 6.27 -9.29 -9.74
CA TYR A 66 5.84 -9.72 -8.41
C TYR A 66 4.64 -8.97 -7.81
N ASP A 67 4.11 -7.97 -8.52
CA ASP A 67 2.88 -7.31 -8.15
C ASP A 67 1.66 -8.07 -8.67
N MET A 68 0.55 -7.97 -7.93
CA MET A 68 -0.69 -8.67 -8.24
C MET A 68 -1.28 -8.16 -9.55
N VAL A 69 -1.74 -9.09 -10.39
CA VAL A 69 -2.61 -8.79 -11.54
C VAL A 69 -4.04 -9.08 -11.13
N MET A 70 -4.90 -8.08 -11.22
CA MET A 70 -6.34 -8.18 -10.97
C MET A 70 -7.07 -8.36 -12.31
N TYR A 71 -8.32 -8.79 -12.27
CA TYR A 71 -9.21 -8.72 -13.43
C TYR A 71 -10.50 -7.99 -13.04
N ASP A 72 -11.12 -7.27 -13.97
CA ASP A 72 -12.49 -6.77 -13.78
C ASP A 72 -13.53 -7.75 -14.35
N HIS A 73 -14.68 -7.85 -13.70
CA HIS A 73 -15.74 -8.78 -14.08
C HIS A 73 -16.55 -8.33 -15.31
N GLN A 74 -16.47 -7.06 -15.71
CA GLN A 74 -17.33 -6.48 -16.74
C GLN A 74 -16.76 -6.70 -18.14
N THR A 75 -15.45 -6.58 -18.28
CA THR A 75 -14.73 -6.63 -19.55
C THR A 75 -13.65 -7.71 -19.58
N GLU A 76 -13.42 -8.37 -18.45
CA GLU A 76 -12.36 -9.36 -18.27
C GLU A 76 -10.95 -8.79 -18.56
N SER A 77 -10.79 -7.46 -18.52
CA SER A 77 -9.50 -6.81 -18.66
C SER A 77 -8.63 -7.07 -17.44
N TRP A 78 -7.33 -7.14 -17.64
CA TRP A 78 -6.36 -7.42 -16.59
C TRP A 78 -5.65 -6.15 -16.17
N TRP A 79 -5.45 -5.96 -14.87
CA TRP A 79 -5.01 -4.70 -14.28
C TRP A 79 -3.81 -4.91 -13.37
N GLN A 80 -2.79 -4.06 -13.51
CA GLN A 80 -1.67 -4.02 -12.57
C GLN A 80 -2.14 -3.36 -11.26
N GLN A 81 -2.06 -4.06 -10.13
CA GLN A 81 -2.51 -3.51 -8.85
C GLN A 81 -1.74 -2.25 -8.48
N PHE A 82 -0.42 -2.23 -8.67
CA PHE A 82 0.44 -1.12 -8.26
C PHE A 82 0.03 0.19 -8.93
N THR A 83 -0.17 0.18 -10.25
CA THR A 83 -0.40 1.41 -11.02
C THR A 83 -1.88 1.68 -11.26
N GLY A 84 -2.75 0.68 -11.09
CA GLY A 84 -4.17 0.80 -11.44
C GLY A 84 -4.41 0.85 -12.95
N THR A 85 -3.43 0.42 -13.76
CA THR A 85 -3.50 0.44 -15.23
C THR A 85 -3.95 -0.92 -15.76
N ALA A 86 -4.86 -0.90 -16.73
CA ALA A 86 -5.23 -2.08 -17.50
C ALA A 86 -4.08 -2.48 -18.46
N LEU A 87 -3.57 -3.68 -18.29
CA LEU A 87 -2.47 -4.26 -19.06
C LEU A 87 -2.94 -4.85 -20.39
N MET A 88 -4.12 -5.45 -20.42
CA MET A 88 -4.68 -6.15 -21.57
C MET A 88 -6.19 -6.30 -21.43
N GLY A 89 -6.88 -6.60 -22.54
CA GLY A 89 -8.34 -6.67 -22.62
C GLY A 89 -8.94 -5.39 -23.21
N ASP A 90 -10.26 -5.28 -23.17
CA ASP A 90 -11.01 -4.19 -23.80
C ASP A 90 -10.66 -2.81 -23.23
N LEU A 91 -10.21 -2.77 -21.98
CA LEU A 91 -9.83 -1.53 -21.29
C LEU A 91 -8.32 -1.28 -21.31
N ALA A 92 -7.52 -2.02 -22.09
CA ALA A 92 -6.06 -1.88 -22.12
C ALA A 92 -5.60 -0.41 -22.24
N GLY A 93 -4.71 0.00 -21.34
CA GLY A 93 -4.21 1.38 -21.24
C GLY A 93 -5.08 2.32 -20.39
N ALA A 94 -6.29 1.92 -19.99
CA ALA A 94 -7.08 2.70 -19.04
C ALA A 94 -6.45 2.69 -17.65
N GLU A 95 -6.68 3.76 -16.88
CA GLU A 95 -6.14 3.95 -15.54
C GLU A 95 -7.26 4.25 -14.55
N MET A 96 -7.18 3.65 -13.37
CA MET A 96 -8.02 4.02 -12.23
C MET A 96 -7.44 5.22 -11.48
N LYS A 97 -8.30 6.05 -10.92
CA LYS A 97 -7.89 7.18 -10.09
C LYS A 97 -7.50 6.70 -8.68
N PRO A 98 -6.25 6.87 -8.23
CA PRO A 98 -5.89 6.55 -6.84
C PRO A 98 -6.55 7.54 -5.87
N LEU A 99 -6.89 7.05 -4.68
CA LEU A 99 -7.55 7.81 -3.63
C LEU A 99 -6.71 7.75 -2.34
N PRO A 100 -6.44 8.91 -1.70
CA PRO A 100 -5.63 8.98 -0.49
C PRO A 100 -6.09 7.98 0.59
N SER A 101 -5.18 7.10 0.99
CA SER A 101 -5.42 6.08 2.00
C SER A 101 -4.20 5.94 2.90
N ARG A 102 -4.34 5.26 4.04
CA ARG A 102 -3.21 5.03 4.95
C ARG A 102 -3.01 3.56 5.24
N VAL A 103 -1.77 3.11 5.23
CA VAL A 103 -1.37 1.89 5.96
C VAL A 103 -0.95 2.30 7.36
N GLU A 104 -1.89 2.24 8.31
CA GLU A 104 -1.66 2.62 9.71
C GLU A 104 -2.08 1.51 10.71
N SER A 105 -1.62 1.66 11.96
CA SER A 105 -2.02 0.79 13.07
C SER A 105 -3.49 0.99 13.44
N LEU A 106 -4.10 -0.06 14.02
CA LEU A 106 -5.50 0.03 14.47
C LEU A 106 -5.69 1.08 15.57
N THR A 107 -4.67 1.29 16.42
CA THR A 107 -4.69 2.32 17.46
C THR A 107 -4.81 3.70 16.85
N LEU A 108 -3.93 4.05 15.90
CA LEU A 108 -3.96 5.35 15.22
C LEU A 108 -5.24 5.56 14.43
N PHE A 109 -5.75 4.51 13.77
CA PHE A 109 -7.05 4.60 13.09
C PHE A 109 -8.18 4.94 14.06
N ARG A 110 -8.25 4.28 15.22
CA ARG A 110 -9.31 4.53 16.23
C ARG A 110 -9.21 5.92 16.85
N GLU A 111 -8.00 6.43 17.05
CA GLU A 111 -7.78 7.81 17.51
C GLU A 111 -8.26 8.82 16.47
N ARG A 112 -7.97 8.57 15.18
CA ARG A 112 -8.32 9.46 14.07
C ARG A 112 -9.79 9.37 13.65
N ALA A 113 -10.41 8.21 13.84
CA ALA A 113 -11.78 7.91 13.43
C ALA A 113 -12.46 6.99 14.47
N PRO A 114 -12.91 7.54 15.62
CA PRO A 114 -13.46 6.76 16.72
C PRO A 114 -14.72 5.97 16.35
N ASP A 115 -15.56 6.54 15.46
CA ASP A 115 -16.77 5.88 14.93
C ASP A 115 -16.49 5.06 13.64
N GLY A 116 -15.21 4.95 13.26
CA GLY A 116 -14.79 4.24 12.06
C GLY A 116 -15.07 2.75 12.15
N GLN A 117 -15.54 2.17 11.05
CA GLN A 117 -15.83 0.74 10.99
C GLN A 117 -14.59 -0.06 10.63
N VAL A 118 -14.42 -1.22 11.25
CA VAL A 118 -13.30 -2.12 10.99
C VAL A 118 -13.85 -3.39 10.36
N LEU A 119 -13.29 -3.78 9.21
CA LEU A 119 -13.66 -5.04 8.56
C LEU A 119 -13.36 -6.22 9.50
N ILE A 120 -14.38 -7.05 9.70
CA ILE A 120 -14.29 -8.33 10.39
C ILE A 120 -14.56 -9.46 9.40
N SER A 121 -13.96 -10.63 9.64
CA SER A 121 -14.28 -11.82 8.86
C SER A 121 -15.57 -12.44 9.39
N SER A 122 -16.59 -12.58 8.53
CA SER A 122 -17.83 -13.31 8.85
C SER A 122 -17.60 -14.81 9.07
N ALA A 123 -16.50 -15.34 8.53
CA ALA A 123 -16.13 -16.75 8.66
C ALA A 123 -14.83 -16.89 9.46
N LEU A 124 -14.93 -16.69 10.78
CA LEU A 124 -13.81 -16.90 11.71
C LEU A 124 -13.28 -18.33 11.57
N GLY A 125 -11.96 -18.49 11.45
CA GLY A 125 -11.30 -19.80 11.38
C GLY A 125 -11.03 -20.37 9.98
N LEU A 126 -11.55 -19.78 8.89
CA LEU A 126 -11.26 -20.25 7.52
C LEU A 126 -9.77 -20.15 7.14
N ARG A 127 -9.07 -19.20 7.74
CA ARG A 127 -7.64 -18.92 7.55
C ARG A 127 -7.05 -18.54 8.91
N PRO A 128 -5.73 -18.75 9.09
CA PRO A 128 -5.05 -18.32 10.31
C PRO A 128 -4.80 -16.80 10.27
N TYR A 129 -5.87 -16.00 10.30
CA TYR A 129 -5.80 -14.54 10.33
C TYR A 129 -4.95 -14.09 11.54
N GLY A 130 -3.94 -13.27 11.27
CA GLY A 130 -2.92 -12.89 12.26
C GLY A 130 -1.61 -13.67 12.14
N LYS A 131 -1.56 -14.70 11.28
CA LYS A 131 -0.32 -15.35 10.84
C LYS A 131 -0.03 -15.01 9.38
N THR A 132 1.25 -14.98 9.03
CA THR A 132 1.71 -14.72 7.67
C THR A 132 2.28 -15.98 7.00
N PRO A 133 2.00 -16.22 5.70
CA PRO A 133 2.70 -17.25 4.95
C PRO A 133 4.09 -16.80 4.49
N TYR A 134 4.37 -15.49 4.46
CA TYR A 134 5.60 -14.90 3.93
C TYR A 134 6.66 -14.66 5.03
N VAL A 135 6.96 -15.68 5.83
CA VAL A 135 7.92 -15.57 6.93
C VAL A 135 9.32 -15.24 6.41
N GLY A 136 9.96 -14.26 7.04
CA GLY A 136 11.33 -13.83 6.74
C GLY A 136 11.46 -12.95 5.50
N MET A 137 10.37 -12.66 4.79
CA MET A 137 10.42 -11.78 3.61
C MET A 137 10.87 -10.37 3.99
N ASP A 138 10.56 -9.93 5.20
CA ASP A 138 10.90 -8.60 5.72
C ASP A 138 12.02 -8.63 6.79
N ASP A 139 12.75 -9.75 6.84
CA ASP A 139 13.95 -9.89 7.67
C ASP A 139 15.10 -9.05 7.06
N PRO A 140 15.75 -8.15 7.82
CA PRO A 140 16.94 -7.43 7.38
C PRO A 140 18.09 -8.33 6.88
N LYS A 141 18.13 -9.62 7.23
CA LYS A 141 19.09 -10.59 6.66
C LYS A 141 18.64 -11.13 5.31
N ALA A 142 17.33 -11.23 5.07
CA ALA A 142 16.78 -11.67 3.79
C ALA A 142 17.04 -10.65 2.67
N ARG A 143 17.23 -9.37 3.00
CA ARG A 143 17.49 -8.29 2.03
C ARG A 143 18.71 -8.52 1.14
N MET A 144 19.69 -9.26 1.64
CA MET A 144 20.92 -9.60 0.90
C MET A 144 20.76 -10.85 0.02
N ARG A 145 19.73 -11.68 0.28
CA ARG A 145 19.49 -12.95 -0.41
C ARG A 145 18.53 -12.82 -1.58
N THR A 146 17.62 -11.83 -1.54
CA THR A 146 16.64 -11.59 -2.60
C THR A 146 17.28 -10.83 -3.76
N ARG A 147 17.35 -11.47 -4.93
CA ARG A 147 17.82 -10.85 -6.16
C ARG A 147 16.63 -10.51 -7.04
N PHE A 148 16.40 -9.22 -7.25
CA PHE A 148 15.44 -8.70 -8.23
C PHE A 148 16.20 -8.12 -9.43
N PRO A 149 15.70 -8.32 -10.67
CA PRO A 149 16.38 -7.94 -11.91
C PRO A 149 16.35 -6.43 -12.21
N TYR A 150 16.11 -5.59 -11.21
CA TYR A 150 16.00 -4.14 -11.35
C TYR A 150 17.24 -3.43 -10.79
N LYS A 151 17.74 -2.41 -11.50
CA LYS A 151 18.83 -1.56 -11.01
C LYS A 151 18.30 -0.66 -9.88
N ARG A 152 19.05 -0.54 -8.80
CA ARG A 152 18.70 0.29 -7.63
C ARG A 152 19.90 1.18 -7.26
N PRO A 153 19.67 2.33 -6.60
CA PRO A 153 20.74 3.10 -5.99
C PRO A 153 21.56 2.27 -5.00
N ILE A 154 22.82 2.64 -4.82
CA ILE A 154 23.70 2.00 -3.81
C ILE A 154 23.05 2.14 -2.43
N GLY A 155 23.06 1.07 -1.65
CA GLY A 155 22.47 1.05 -0.31
C GLY A 155 20.96 0.77 -0.26
N VAL A 156 20.29 0.64 -1.42
CA VAL A 156 18.86 0.27 -1.51
C VAL A 156 18.69 -1.19 -1.91
N PHE A 157 18.21 -2.01 -0.99
CA PHE A 157 17.90 -3.42 -1.18
C PHE A 157 16.46 -3.62 -1.63
N GLY A 158 16.18 -4.71 -2.34
CA GLY A 158 14.88 -4.93 -2.99
C GLY A 158 13.67 -4.91 -2.06
N ILE A 159 13.83 -5.37 -0.82
CA ILE A 159 12.77 -5.40 0.20
C ILE A 159 12.83 -4.21 1.18
N ASP A 160 13.66 -3.19 0.91
CA ASP A 160 13.59 -1.97 1.71
C ASP A 160 12.24 -1.29 1.49
N ARG A 161 11.62 -0.83 2.58
CA ARG A 161 10.35 -0.10 2.50
C ARG A 161 10.59 1.32 2.05
N LEU A 162 9.77 1.73 1.10
CA LEU A 162 9.66 3.08 0.61
C LEU A 162 8.28 3.62 0.92
N ASP A 163 8.21 4.90 1.28
CA ASP A 163 6.99 5.69 1.19
C ASP A 163 7.03 6.48 -0.12
N ILE A 164 6.04 6.31 -0.97
CA ILE A 164 6.03 6.74 -2.37
C ILE A 164 5.03 7.88 -2.52
N VAL A 165 5.46 8.99 -3.13
CA VAL A 165 4.63 10.14 -3.46
C VAL A 165 4.90 10.50 -4.92
N GLY A 166 3.99 10.12 -5.82
CA GLY A 166 4.18 10.31 -7.26
C GLY A 166 5.36 9.49 -7.79
N ASP A 167 6.33 10.16 -8.39
CA ASP A 167 7.56 9.58 -8.94
C ASP A 167 8.76 9.64 -7.97
N GLU A 168 8.56 10.12 -6.75
CA GLU A 168 9.56 10.17 -5.70
C GLU A 168 9.22 9.21 -4.55
N ALA A 169 10.26 8.71 -3.86
CA ALA A 169 10.09 7.77 -2.77
C ALA A 169 11.14 7.98 -1.67
N TRP A 170 10.74 7.87 -0.41
CA TRP A 170 11.63 7.99 0.75
C TRP A 170 11.77 6.65 1.44
N MET A 171 13.00 6.26 1.75
CA MET A 171 13.20 5.07 2.58
C MET A 171 12.52 5.26 3.94
N VAL A 172 11.70 4.29 4.36
CA VAL A 172 11.06 4.34 5.67
C VAL A 172 12.10 4.34 6.80
N SER A 173 13.30 3.80 6.57
CA SER A 173 14.43 3.92 7.51
C SER A 173 14.92 5.37 7.66
N LEU A 174 15.00 6.13 6.57
CA LEU A 174 15.31 7.57 6.60
C LEU A 174 14.24 8.33 7.38
N LEU A 175 12.96 8.07 7.09
CA LEU A 175 11.84 8.67 7.82
C LEU A 175 11.85 8.31 9.30
N LYS A 176 12.19 7.07 9.64
CA LYS A 176 12.34 6.62 11.03
C LYS A 176 13.47 7.34 11.77
N GLU A 177 14.58 7.65 11.11
CA GLU A 177 15.69 8.39 11.69
C GLU A 177 15.33 9.86 11.89
N ARG A 178 14.81 10.52 10.84
CA ARG A 178 14.51 11.95 10.86
C ARG A 178 13.22 12.31 11.59
N LYS A 179 12.29 11.36 11.75
CA LYS A 179 10.91 11.51 12.27
C LYS A 179 10.00 12.40 11.46
N ARG A 180 10.53 13.49 10.89
CA ARG A 180 9.81 14.46 10.09
C ARG A 180 10.72 15.01 9.01
N ILE A 181 10.23 15.03 7.77
CA ILE A 181 10.90 15.62 6.63
C ILE A 181 9.95 16.64 6.00
N GLU A 182 10.44 17.85 5.77
CA GLU A 182 9.75 18.85 4.95
C GLU A 182 10.39 18.86 3.56
N TYR A 183 9.59 18.73 2.52
CA TYR A 183 10.05 18.69 1.14
C TYR A 183 9.05 19.39 0.24
N GLY A 184 9.42 20.56 -0.29
CA GLY A 184 8.49 21.42 -1.00
C GLY A 184 7.30 21.81 -0.12
N ASP A 185 6.09 21.50 -0.58
CA ASP A 185 4.83 21.69 0.16
C ASP A 185 4.41 20.47 0.99
N PHE A 186 5.16 19.36 0.94
CA PHE A 186 4.87 18.13 1.66
C PHE A 186 5.60 18.04 3.00
N ILE A 187 4.95 17.36 3.94
CA ILE A 187 5.51 16.94 5.22
C ILE A 187 5.31 15.43 5.35
N LEU A 188 6.41 14.70 5.45
CA LEU A 188 6.41 13.27 5.76
C LEU A 188 6.69 13.09 7.24
N THR A 189 5.85 12.35 7.95
CA THR A 189 5.99 12.09 9.39
C THR A 189 6.00 10.59 9.66
N TRP A 190 6.96 10.13 10.45
CA TRP A 190 7.04 8.75 10.93
C TRP A 190 6.71 8.66 12.42
N THR A 191 5.86 7.70 12.79
CA THR A 191 5.57 7.36 14.19
C THR A 191 5.65 5.86 14.42
N ALA A 192 6.02 5.45 15.63
CA ALA A 192 6.08 4.04 16.02
C ALA A 192 4.68 3.40 16.10
N GLY A 193 4.63 2.07 16.21
CA GLY A 193 3.42 1.33 16.60
C GLY A 193 2.71 0.57 15.49
N GLN A 194 3.41 0.22 14.40
CA GLN A 194 2.88 -0.68 13.37
C GLN A 194 3.81 -1.87 13.20
N ASN A 195 3.29 -3.07 13.41
CA ASN A 195 4.08 -4.27 13.22
C ASN A 195 4.22 -4.63 11.74
N SER A 196 5.39 -5.15 11.37
CA SER A 196 5.57 -5.85 10.10
C SER A 196 4.59 -7.02 9.97
N ILE A 197 4.09 -7.28 8.75
CA ILE A 197 3.27 -8.47 8.48
C ILE A 197 4.06 -9.63 7.84
N HIS A 198 5.39 -9.50 7.69
CA HIS A 198 6.23 -10.38 6.87
C HIS A 198 7.54 -10.84 7.56
N ASP A 199 7.71 -10.52 8.84
CA ASP A 199 8.94 -10.86 9.60
C ASP A 199 8.87 -12.29 10.17
N LYS A 200 8.17 -12.49 11.29
CA LYS A 200 7.89 -13.81 11.89
C LYS A 200 6.48 -14.28 11.54
N ARG A 201 6.19 -15.53 11.90
CA ARG A 201 4.91 -16.20 11.63
C ARG A 201 3.71 -15.47 12.22
N VAL A 202 3.81 -14.95 13.45
CA VAL A 202 2.71 -14.29 14.17
C VAL A 202 2.88 -12.78 14.06
N ILE A 203 1.93 -12.11 13.39
CA ILE A 203 2.01 -10.68 13.05
C ILE A 203 2.14 -9.80 14.30
N ALA A 204 1.48 -10.17 15.40
CA ALA A 204 1.54 -9.42 16.66
C ALA A 204 2.93 -9.43 17.33
N GLU A 205 3.79 -10.39 16.99
CA GLU A 205 5.14 -10.57 17.57
C GLU A 205 6.26 -9.99 16.69
N ASN A 206 5.88 -9.39 15.57
CA ASN A 206 6.80 -8.82 14.59
C ASN A 206 7.31 -7.45 15.01
N ARG A 207 8.48 -7.09 14.48
CA ARG A 207 9.11 -5.80 14.73
C ARG A 207 8.25 -4.62 14.27
N ASP A 208 8.44 -3.49 14.93
CA ASP A 208 7.84 -2.21 14.55
C ASP A 208 8.49 -1.64 13.28
N VAL A 209 7.66 -1.41 12.26
CA VAL A 209 8.00 -0.77 10.99
C VAL A 209 7.53 0.69 10.95
N GLY A 210 6.69 1.07 11.91
CA GLY A 210 6.08 2.38 12.07
C GLY A 210 5.04 2.72 11.01
N ASN A 211 4.44 3.88 11.21
CA ASN A 211 3.42 4.47 10.39
C ASN A 211 4.04 5.67 9.69
N VAL A 212 3.73 5.84 8.41
CA VAL A 212 4.08 7.05 7.67
C VAL A 212 2.79 7.78 7.33
N ILE A 213 2.82 9.09 7.47
CA ILE A 213 1.77 10.00 7.02
C ILE A 213 2.44 11.04 6.15
N VAL A 214 1.85 11.31 4.98
CA VAL A 214 2.25 12.43 4.13
C VAL A 214 1.12 13.42 4.04
N GLN A 215 1.44 14.69 4.30
CA GLN A 215 0.48 15.79 4.22
C GLN A 215 1.03 16.95 3.42
N ARG A 216 0.16 17.65 2.69
CA ARG A 216 0.47 18.90 2.01
C ARG A 216 0.04 20.08 2.85
N ARG A 217 0.87 21.13 2.88
CA ARG A 217 0.50 22.45 3.41
C ARG A 217 -0.45 23.16 2.45
N THR A 218 -1.64 23.50 2.92
CA THR A 218 -2.62 24.34 2.22
C THR A 218 -2.88 25.60 3.05
N ALA A 219 -3.62 26.56 2.49
CA ALA A 219 -4.06 27.75 3.23
C ALA A 219 -4.92 27.38 4.46
N ASP A 220 -5.61 26.24 4.40
CA ASP A 220 -6.55 25.76 5.42
C ASP A 220 -5.92 24.74 6.40
N GLY A 221 -4.62 24.45 6.26
CA GLY A 221 -3.88 23.55 7.14
C GLY A 221 -3.22 22.38 6.42
N LEU A 222 -3.07 21.25 7.12
CA LEU A 222 -2.45 20.05 6.58
C LEU A 222 -3.51 19.10 6.03
N VAL A 223 -3.34 18.68 4.77
CA VAL A 223 -4.26 17.75 4.10
C VAL A 223 -3.49 16.50 3.68
N ASP A 224 -4.06 15.33 3.94
CA ASP A 224 -3.49 14.05 3.50
C ASP A 224 -3.34 14.02 1.97
N VAL A 225 -2.21 13.49 1.51
CA VAL A 225 -1.94 13.30 0.08
C VAL A 225 -1.95 11.81 -0.25
N GLN A 226 -2.13 11.50 -1.53
CA GLN A 226 -1.90 10.14 -2.01
C GLN A 226 -0.43 9.78 -1.76
N HIS A 227 -0.22 8.73 -0.99
CA HIS A 227 1.08 8.11 -0.79
C HIS A 227 0.89 6.63 -0.57
N ASP A 228 1.92 5.85 -0.88
CA ASP A 228 1.86 4.40 -0.79
C ASP A 228 3.15 3.85 -0.16
N VAL A 229 3.02 2.92 0.78
CA VAL A 229 4.17 2.20 1.33
C VAL A 229 4.34 0.92 0.53
N ALA A 230 5.51 0.69 -0.06
CA ALA A 230 5.83 -0.52 -0.81
C ALA A 230 7.30 -0.94 -0.64
N PHE A 231 7.65 -2.14 -1.07
CA PHE A 231 9.04 -2.55 -1.21
C PHE A 231 9.70 -1.92 -2.45
N SER A 232 10.99 -1.61 -2.32
CA SER A 232 11.74 -0.87 -3.34
C SER A 232 11.80 -1.56 -4.70
N PHE A 233 11.79 -2.90 -4.74
CA PHE A 233 11.77 -3.62 -6.01
C PHE A 233 10.51 -3.30 -6.81
N ALA A 234 9.37 -3.11 -6.13
CA ALA A 234 8.08 -2.86 -6.78
C ALA A 234 8.05 -1.44 -7.34
N PHE A 235 8.48 -0.46 -6.53
CA PHE A 235 8.62 0.93 -6.98
C PHE A 235 9.52 1.04 -8.21
N VAL A 236 10.72 0.47 -8.19
CA VAL A 236 11.65 0.57 -9.32
C VAL A 236 11.12 -0.13 -10.58
N ALA A 237 10.37 -1.22 -10.42
CA ALA A 237 9.77 -1.92 -11.56
C ALA A 237 8.60 -1.14 -12.18
N MET A 238 7.80 -0.46 -11.35
CA MET A 238 6.55 0.20 -11.77
C MET A 238 6.71 1.69 -12.05
N VAL A 239 7.76 2.32 -11.52
CA VAL A 239 8.09 3.74 -11.71
C VAL A 239 9.54 3.84 -12.22
N PRO A 240 9.79 3.46 -13.49
CA PRO A 240 11.13 3.53 -14.07
C PRO A 240 11.65 4.98 -14.06
N GLY A 241 12.84 5.19 -13.50
CA GLY A 241 13.43 6.53 -13.37
C GLY A 241 12.99 7.32 -12.15
N GLY A 242 12.09 6.77 -11.32
CA GLY A 242 11.67 7.39 -10.07
C GLY A 242 12.83 7.63 -9.09
N LYS A 243 12.76 8.72 -8.33
CA LYS A 243 13.80 9.14 -7.40
C LYS A 243 13.62 8.45 -6.05
N ILE A 244 14.70 7.91 -5.49
CA ILE A 244 14.70 7.34 -4.13
C ILE A 244 15.61 8.18 -3.23
N HIS A 245 15.03 8.78 -2.19
CA HIS A 245 15.72 9.50 -1.13
C HIS A 245 16.19 8.53 -0.05
N THR A 246 17.47 8.59 0.30
CA THR A 246 18.13 7.65 1.21
C THR A 246 18.88 8.39 2.31
N VAL A 247 19.36 7.67 3.34
CA VAL A 247 20.25 8.26 4.36
C VAL A 247 21.68 8.54 3.85
N PHE A 248 22.04 8.07 2.66
CA PHE A 248 23.42 8.06 2.18
C PHE A 248 23.69 9.06 1.03
N ILE A 249 22.65 9.67 0.46
CA ILE A 249 22.76 10.56 -0.71
C ILE A 249 21.67 11.64 -0.57
N ASP A 250 22.11 12.89 -0.37
CA ASP A 250 21.31 14.11 -0.54
C ASP A 250 21.62 14.74 -1.91
#